data_AF-A0A1A8C450-F1
#
_entry.id   AF-A0A1A8C450-F1
#
_cell.length_a   1.000
_cell.length_b   1.000
_cell.length_c   1.000
_cell.angle_alpha   90.00
_cell.angle_beta   90.00
_cell.angle_gamma   90.00
#
_symmetry.space_group_name_H-M   'P 1'
#
loop_
_entity.id
_entity.type
_entity.pdbx_description
1 polymer ?
#
loop_
_entity_poly.entity_id
_entity_poly.type
_entity_poly.pdbx_seq_one_letter_code
_entity_poly.pdbx_strand_id
1 'polypeptide(L)'
;LIQAAQDLVMPGQDSLPVFTLDELQQAQMLDPNISKILPFVIRGRRPSRRERAGLDFGAMTIIKQWDKLKIRNGTLYRVTWHPLSK
;
A
#
# COMPACT_ATOMS: atom_id res chain seq x y z
N LEU A 1 -5.15 9.30 22.96
CA LEU A 1 -4.60 8.11 23.64
C LEU A 1 -4.13 7.09 22.60
N ILE A 2 -2.97 7.33 21.97
CA ILE A 2 -2.28 6.34 21.13
C ILE A 2 -0.78 6.54 21.39
N GLN A 3 -0.31 6.12 22.57
CA GLN A 3 1.12 6.21 22.94
C GLN A 3 1.54 5.01 23.80
N ALA A 4 1.00 3.82 23.53
CA ALA A 4 1.25 2.64 24.36
C ALA A 4 2.09 1.55 23.67
N ALA A 5 2.41 1.70 22.38
CA ALA A 5 3.14 0.67 21.62
C ALA A 5 4.62 1.00 21.39
N GLN A 6 5.09 2.19 21.77
CA GLN A 6 6.49 2.58 21.57
C GLN A 6 7.43 1.98 22.62
N ASP A 7 6.91 1.54 23.77
CA ASP A 7 7.72 1.08 24.91
C ASP A 7 8.04 -0.43 24.88
N LEU A 8 7.67 -1.16 23.81
CA LEU A 8 7.97 -2.59 23.65
C LEU A 8 9.14 -2.86 22.69
N VAL A 9 9.96 -1.85 22.41
CA VAL A 9 11.16 -2.04 21.58
C VAL A 9 12.28 -2.62 22.46
N MET A 10 12.74 -3.81 22.13
CA MET A 10 13.91 -4.39 22.79
C MET A 10 15.15 -3.52 22.53
N PRO A 11 16.02 -3.29 23.54
CA PRO A 11 17.23 -2.50 23.33
C PRO A 11 18.08 -3.12 22.21
N GLY A 12 18.35 -2.35 21.16
CA GLY A 12 19.09 -2.78 19.97
C GLY A 12 18.25 -3.03 18.71
N GLN A 13 16.92 -2.87 18.77
CA GLN A 13 16.08 -2.80 17.57
C GLN A 13 15.75 -1.35 17.25
N ASP A 14 16.09 -0.91 16.03
CA ASP A 14 15.59 0.36 15.51
C ASP A 14 14.06 0.28 15.40
N SER A 15 13.35 1.20 16.05
CA SER A 15 11.90 1.28 15.91
C SER A 15 11.57 1.65 14.46
N LEU A 16 10.66 0.91 13.82
CA LEU A 16 10.13 1.34 12.54
C LEU A 16 9.49 2.73 12.71
N PRO A 17 9.65 3.63 11.72
CA PRO A 17 8.99 4.93 11.76
C PRO A 17 7.48 4.74 11.91
N VAL A 18 6.91 5.41 12.92
CA VAL A 18 5.46 5.44 13.14
C VAL A 18 4.88 6.47 12.19
N PHE A 19 4.24 6.01 11.13
CA PHE A 19 3.49 6.87 10.22
C PHE A 19 2.04 6.98 10.67
N THR A 20 1.52 8.20 10.67
CA THR A 20 0.09 8.47 10.71
C THR A 20 -0.58 7.97 9.43
N LEU A 21 -1.90 7.78 9.48
CA LEU A 21 -2.67 7.37 8.32
C LEU A 21 -2.55 8.39 7.16
N ASP A 22 -2.52 9.68 7.48
CA ASP A 22 -2.41 10.74 6.48
C ASP A 22 -1.03 10.76 5.83
N GLU A 23 0.05 10.55 6.61
CA GLU A 23 1.41 10.42 6.06
C GLU A 23 1.52 9.23 5.09
N LEU A 24 0.90 8.09 5.43
CA LEU A 24 0.86 6.94 4.52
C LEU A 24 0.11 7.24 3.22
N GLN A 25 -1.03 7.92 3.31
CA GLN A 25 -1.79 8.33 2.13
C GLN A 25 -0.97 9.29 1.26
N GLN A 26 -0.39 10.33 1.85
CA GLN A 26 0.44 11.30 1.13
C GLN A 26 1.65 10.64 0.49
N ALA A 27 2.34 9.74 1.20
CA ALA A 27 3.46 8.99 0.65
C ALA A 27 3.05 8.16 -0.58
N GLN A 28 1.88 7.51 -0.55
CA GLN A 28 1.37 6.75 -1.70
C GLN A 28 0.92 7.63 -2.87
N MET A 29 0.41 8.83 -2.59
CA MET A 29 0.06 9.82 -3.62
C MET A 29 1.31 10.39 -4.31
N LEU A 30 2.43 10.51 -3.58
CA LEU A 30 3.70 11.00 -4.10
C LEU A 30 4.56 9.91 -4.75
N ASP A 31 4.33 8.62 -4.43
CA ASP A 31 5.09 7.52 -5.01
C ASP A 31 4.85 7.40 -6.53
N PRO A 32 5.91 7.30 -7.36
CA PRO A 32 5.79 7.34 -8.81
C PRO A 32 5.09 6.13 -9.45
N ASN A 33 4.93 5.02 -8.71
CA ASN A 33 4.30 3.79 -9.20
C ASN A 33 2.93 3.56 -8.58
N ILE A 34 2.79 3.77 -7.26
CA ILE A 34 1.55 3.56 -6.52
C ILE A 34 0.51 4.61 -6.92
N SER A 35 0.90 5.88 -7.03
CA SER A 35 -0.01 6.97 -7.43
C SER A 35 -0.70 6.70 -8.77
N LYS A 36 0.03 6.12 -9.73
CA LYS A 36 -0.48 5.76 -11.06
C LYS A 36 -1.54 4.66 -11.02
N ILE A 37 -1.50 3.78 -10.01
CA ILE A 37 -2.43 2.65 -9.91
C ILE A 37 -3.61 2.89 -8.99
N LEU A 38 -3.50 3.85 -8.06
CA LEU A 38 -4.56 4.23 -7.11
C LEU A 38 -5.92 4.46 -7.81
N PRO A 39 -6.04 5.22 -8.91
CA PRO A 39 -7.32 5.47 -9.56
C PRO A 39 -8.02 4.18 -10.02
N PHE A 40 -7.25 3.17 -10.43
CA PHE A 40 -7.81 1.87 -10.85
C PHE A 40 -8.33 1.07 -9.65
N VAL A 41 -7.57 1.01 -8.56
CA VAL A 41 -7.95 0.24 -7.37
C VAL A 41 -9.14 0.90 -6.67
N ILE A 42 -9.13 2.24 -6.54
CA ILE A 42 -10.24 3.00 -5.93
C ILE A 42 -11.55 2.78 -6.68
N ARG A 43 -11.54 2.81 -8.02
CA ARG A 43 -12.73 2.53 -8.85
C ARG A 43 -13.10 1.05 -8.94
N GLY A 44 -12.30 0.15 -8.35
CA GLY A 44 -12.52 -1.29 -8.37
C GLY A 44 -12.39 -1.96 -9.75
N ARG A 45 -11.78 -1.30 -10.75
CA ARG A 45 -11.71 -1.78 -12.14
C ARG A 45 -10.27 -1.84 -12.64
N ARG A 46 -9.81 -3.06 -12.97
CA ARG A 46 -8.52 -3.31 -13.62
C ARG A 46 -8.35 -2.38 -14.84
N PRO A 47 -7.15 -1.83 -15.08
CA PRO A 47 -6.93 -1.07 -16.29
C PRO A 47 -7.06 -1.96 -17.53
N SER A 48 -7.65 -1.38 -18.56
CA SER A 48 -7.71 -1.90 -19.92
C SER A 48 -6.31 -1.99 -20.55
N ARG A 49 -6.20 -2.68 -21.68
CA ARG A 49 -4.94 -2.77 -22.44
C ARG A 49 -4.39 -1.38 -22.82
N ARG A 50 -5.26 -0.45 -23.22
CA ARG A 50 -4.88 0.92 -23.58
C ARG A 50 -4.39 1.71 -22.36
N GLU A 51 -5.08 1.63 -21.23
CA GLU A 51 -4.65 2.28 -19.98
C GLU A 51 -3.29 1.71 -19.50
N ARG A 52 -3.06 0.40 -19.64
CA ARG A 52 -1.78 -0.24 -19.26
C ARG A 52 -0.59 0.21 -20.13
N ALA A 53 -0.81 0.60 -21.38
CA ALA A 53 0.26 1.06 -22.26
C ALA A 53 0.93 2.35 -21.75
N GLY A 54 0.24 3.13 -20.91
CA GLY A 54 0.78 4.33 -20.25
C GLY A 54 1.37 4.08 -18.86
N LEU A 55 1.49 2.82 -18.42
CA LEU A 55 2.04 2.49 -17.11
C LEU A 55 3.47 1.95 -17.22
N ASP A 56 4.34 2.46 -16.36
CA ASP A 56 5.72 2.00 -16.27
C ASP A 56 5.81 0.60 -15.67
N PHE A 57 6.98 -0.02 -15.78
CA PHE A 57 7.22 -1.38 -15.30
C PHE A 57 6.92 -1.55 -13.79
N GLY A 58 7.25 -0.57 -12.96
CA GLY A 58 6.97 -0.58 -11.52
C GLY A 58 5.47 -0.62 -11.22
N ALA A 59 4.71 0.30 -11.78
CA ALA A 59 3.24 0.31 -11.71
C ALA A 59 2.65 -1.01 -12.24
N MET A 60 3.13 -1.52 -13.37
CA MET A 60 2.67 -2.79 -13.92
C MET A 60 2.95 -3.99 -13.00
N THR A 61 4.06 -3.97 -12.27
CA THR A 61 4.38 -5.01 -11.28
C THR A 61 3.38 -5.05 -10.14
N ILE A 62 2.92 -3.87 -9.69
CA ILE A 62 1.86 -3.76 -8.67
C ILE A 62 0.54 -4.30 -9.21
N ILE A 63 0.15 -3.92 -10.44
CA ILE A 63 -1.10 -4.35 -11.07
C ILE A 63 -1.20 -5.87 -11.24
N LYS A 64 -0.09 -6.57 -11.46
CA LYS A 64 -0.07 -8.04 -11.52
C LYS A 64 -0.61 -8.69 -10.24
N GLN A 65 -0.57 -8.00 -9.11
CA GLN A 65 -1.05 -8.48 -7.81
C GLN A 65 -2.48 -8.03 -7.51
N TRP A 66 -3.25 -7.61 -8.51
CA TRP A 66 -4.57 -6.98 -8.38
C TRP A 66 -5.50 -7.61 -7.33
N ASP A 67 -5.64 -8.95 -7.30
CA ASP A 67 -6.58 -9.62 -6.41
C ASP A 67 -6.21 -9.44 -4.92
N LYS A 68 -4.96 -9.07 -4.64
CA LYS A 68 -4.43 -8.76 -3.31
C LYS A 68 -4.54 -7.28 -2.95
N LEU A 69 -4.84 -6.39 -3.91
CA LEU A 69 -4.88 -4.95 -3.69
C LEU A 69 -6.24 -4.54 -3.11
N LYS A 70 -6.23 -3.80 -2.00
CA LYS A 70 -7.42 -3.29 -1.32
C LYS A 70 -7.18 -1.88 -0.81
N ILE A 71 -8.14 -0.98 -1.03
CA ILE A 71 -8.16 0.32 -0.34
C ILE A 71 -8.81 0.12 1.03
N ARG A 72 -8.16 0.66 2.07
CA ARG A 72 -8.73 0.77 3.42
C ARG A 72 -8.39 2.16 3.96
N ASN A 73 -9.41 2.92 4.37
CA ASN A 73 -9.26 4.28 4.88
C ASN A 73 -8.39 5.17 3.97
N GLY A 74 -8.63 5.14 2.65
CA GLY A 74 -7.87 5.93 1.67
C GLY A 74 -6.50 5.35 1.28
N THR A 75 -5.96 4.39 2.04
CA THR A 75 -4.62 3.81 1.80
C THR A 75 -4.71 2.47 1.07
N LEU A 76 -3.81 2.26 0.11
CA LEU A 76 -3.64 0.98 -0.56
C LEU A 76 -2.89 -0.01 0.33
N TYR A 77 -3.50 -1.17 0.53
CA TYR A 77 -2.89 -2.33 1.16
C TYR A 77 -2.79 -3.48 0.18
N ARG A 78 -1.72 -4.28 0.35
CA ARG A 78 -1.63 -5.61 -0.21
C ARG A 78 -2.03 -6.63 0.86
N VAL A 79 -3.17 -7.28 0.69
CA VAL A 79 -3.66 -8.33 1.58
C VAL A 79 -3.10 -9.67 1.15
N THR A 80 -2.35 -10.31 2.05
CA THR A 80 -1.83 -11.67 1.87
C THR A 80 -2.26 -12.51 3.06
N TRP A 81 -2.71 -13.74 2.79
CA TRP A 81 -2.93 -14.70 3.87
C TRP A 81 -1.59 -15.10 4.47
N HIS A 82 -1.49 -15.07 5.79
CA HIS A 82 -0.30 -15.52 6.50
C HIS A 82 -0.46 -17.00 6.84
N PRO A 83 0.51 -17.87 6.52
CA PRO A 83 0.38 -19.31 6.72
C PRO A 83 0.28 -19.78 8.17
N LEU A 84 0.53 -18.88 9.13
CA LEU A 84 0.43 -19.16 10.56
C LEU A 84 -0.87 -18.66 11.21
N SER A 85 -1.80 -18.08 10.43
CA SER A 85 -3.12 -17.70 10.93
C SER A 85 -4.02 -18.95 10.98
N LYS A 86 -4.10 -19.61 12.15
CA LYS A 86 -5.12 -20.63 12.45
C LYS A 86 -6.48 -19.99 12.69
#